data_AF-A0A813ZL60-F1
#
_entry.id   AF-A0A813ZL60-F1
#
_cell.length_a   1.000
_cell.length_b   1.000
_cell.length_c   1.000
_cell.angle_alpha   90.00
_cell.angle_beta   90.00
_cell.angle_gamma   90.00
#
_symmetry.space_group_name_H-M   'P 1'
#
loop_
_entity.id
_entity.type
_entity.pdbx_description
1 polymer ?
#
loop_
_entity_poly.entity_id
_entity_poly.type
_entity_poly.pdbx_seq_one_letter_code
_entity_poly.pdbx_strand_id
1 'polypeptide(L)'
;MTTITHQQMKRYYIDQNLTFPIPKNFKRLRDCSSKHDWTVESRKKLKKQEEEHQQQQQQYHCQVYLNLFPSTLKCSIDVIVKSIDKSIDDYNDNNSILIGKSRIAKMIKPGVIRVRLVSSLFDADTDVHEDVSLIKLETIQNQPYINHFDKQFALILKNNRIGPGVIGKLFIESLDPSNGSYTNNPPIFELNLNLTSEHEILLTSSHQKIHDNVPLQCGCILSSDPSCLIISDKCNLTLENEKLIHRLSDPLRCLWKSIGRELSPCFSEIDLNELNQRYFLIEGNYECTYQLLRLWHERDPHQANIRFLLTRLKLPFQIIKTIHNDIVRTFST
;
A
#
# COMPACT_ATOMS: atom_id res chain seq x y z
N MET A 1 21.47 -30.92 7.37
CA MET A 1 22.79 -30.30 7.09
C MET A 1 22.91 -30.11 5.59
N THR A 2 22.68 -28.89 5.11
CA THR A 2 22.76 -28.53 3.69
C THR A 2 23.44 -27.16 3.61
N THR A 3 24.63 -27.16 3.02
CA THR A 3 25.54 -26.02 2.88
C THR A 3 25.09 -25.16 1.69
N ILE A 4 24.90 -23.86 1.96
CA ILE A 4 24.60 -22.84 0.96
C ILE A 4 25.92 -22.42 0.30
N THR A 5 26.00 -22.57 -1.02
CA THR A 5 27.16 -22.19 -1.83
C THR A 5 27.12 -20.71 -2.23
N HIS A 6 28.28 -20.07 -2.08
CA HIS A 6 28.65 -18.69 -2.41
C HIS A 6 28.14 -18.17 -3.77
N GLN A 7 27.59 -16.95 -3.77
CA GLN A 7 27.37 -16.13 -4.96
C GLN A 7 28.70 -15.75 -5.63
N GLN A 8 28.77 -15.94 -6.95
CA GLN A 8 29.89 -15.51 -7.78
C GLN A 8 29.81 -14.01 -8.07
N MET A 9 30.78 -13.26 -7.56
CA MET A 9 31.06 -11.87 -7.96
C MET A 9 31.68 -11.88 -9.37
N LYS A 10 30.96 -11.36 -10.37
CA LYS A 10 31.57 -11.06 -11.68
C LYS A 10 32.50 -9.85 -11.53
N ARG A 11 33.81 -10.10 -11.56
CA ARG A 11 34.82 -9.05 -11.74
C ARG A 11 34.89 -8.69 -13.22
N TYR A 12 34.56 -7.45 -13.55
CA TYR A 12 34.84 -6.89 -14.87
C TYR A 12 36.35 -6.59 -14.95
N TYR A 13 37.06 -7.34 -15.79
CA TYR A 13 38.44 -7.01 -16.17
C TYR A 13 38.38 -5.84 -17.15
N ILE A 14 38.90 -4.68 -16.75
CA ILE A 14 39.14 -3.57 -17.66
C ILE A 14 40.40 -3.91 -18.45
N ASP A 15 40.23 -4.15 -19.74
CA ASP A 15 41.31 -4.46 -20.67
C ASP A 15 42.25 -3.24 -20.78
N GLN A 16 43.49 -3.39 -20.30
CA GLN A 16 44.49 -2.31 -20.28
C GLN A 16 44.99 -1.93 -21.69
N ASN A 17 44.57 -2.67 -22.72
CA ASN A 17 44.96 -2.45 -24.11
C ASN A 17 43.90 -1.70 -24.94
N LEU A 18 42.80 -1.24 -24.33
CA LEU A 18 41.84 -0.36 -25.01
C LEU A 18 42.37 1.07 -25.11
N THR A 19 43.24 1.32 -26.09
CA THR A 19 43.55 2.67 -26.54
C THR A 19 42.37 3.23 -27.34
N PHE A 20 41.52 4.03 -26.69
CA PHE A 20 40.56 4.85 -27.40
C PHE A 20 41.32 5.92 -28.20
N PRO A 21 41.06 6.07 -29.52
CA PRO A 21 41.64 7.15 -30.29
C PRO A 21 41.04 8.48 -29.81
N ILE A 22 41.78 9.19 -28.97
CA ILE A 22 41.44 10.54 -28.54
C ILE A 22 41.54 11.44 -29.79
N PRO A 23 40.45 12.12 -30.20
CA PRO A 23 40.49 13.02 -31.34
C PRO A 23 41.55 14.10 -31.11
N LYS A 24 42.44 14.31 -32.09
CA LYS A 24 43.55 15.28 -32.04
C LYS A 24 43.11 16.75 -31.85
N ASN A 25 41.81 17.02 -31.77
CA ASN A 25 41.24 18.35 -31.56
C ASN A 25 40.79 18.62 -30.12
N PHE A 26 41.02 17.70 -29.16
CA PHE A 26 40.91 18.05 -27.75
C PHE A 26 42.13 18.90 -27.35
N LYS A 27 42.04 20.21 -27.59
CA LYS A 27 42.85 21.21 -26.90
C LYS A 27 42.74 20.90 -25.40
N ARG A 28 43.89 20.58 -24.79
CA ARG A 28 44.02 20.40 -23.35
C ARG A 28 43.39 21.62 -22.66
N LEU A 29 42.23 21.43 -22.03
CA LEU A 29 41.66 22.32 -21.03
C LEU A 29 42.52 22.25 -19.76
N ARG A 30 43.80 22.63 -19.87
CA ARG A 30 44.74 22.63 -18.74
C ARG A 30 45.34 24.01 -18.45
N ASP A 31 45.07 25.02 -19.28
CA ASP A 31 45.68 26.35 -19.14
C ASP A 31 44.66 27.51 -19.03
N CYS A 32 43.45 27.24 -18.54
CA CYS A 32 42.60 28.29 -17.98
C CYS A 32 42.84 28.41 -16.45
N SER A 33 44.10 28.57 -16.04
CA SER A 33 44.41 29.09 -14.70
C SER A 33 44.38 30.61 -14.75
N SER A 34 43.21 31.19 -15.06
CA SER A 34 42.98 32.54 -14.57
C SER A 34 42.98 32.42 -13.05
N LYS A 35 43.98 33.02 -12.42
CA LYS A 35 43.98 33.32 -10.99
C LYS A 35 42.79 34.24 -10.70
N HIS A 36 41.59 33.70 -10.70
CA HIS A 36 40.51 34.28 -9.92
C HIS A 36 40.84 33.94 -8.49
N ASP A 37 41.59 34.84 -7.86
CA ASP A 37 41.59 34.97 -6.42
C ASP A 37 40.13 35.09 -6.01
N TRP A 38 39.55 33.97 -5.60
CA TRP A 38 38.28 33.97 -4.90
C TRP A 38 38.52 34.81 -3.66
N THR A 39 38.11 36.08 -3.74
CA THR A 39 38.19 36.99 -2.60
C THR A 39 37.53 36.28 -1.42
N VAL A 40 38.07 36.49 -0.21
CA VAL A 40 37.51 35.95 1.03
C VAL A 40 36.00 36.22 1.12
N GLU A 41 35.57 37.33 0.52
CA GLU A 41 34.19 37.75 0.36
C GLU A 41 33.34 36.83 -0.54
N SER A 42 33.85 36.39 -1.69
CA SER A 42 33.13 35.45 -2.57
C SER A 42 32.95 34.08 -1.91
N ARG A 43 33.94 33.62 -1.13
CA ARG A 43 33.80 32.38 -0.33
C ARG A 43 32.80 32.53 0.81
N LYS A 44 32.76 33.70 1.46
CA LYS A 44 31.76 34.02 2.49
C LYS A 44 30.36 34.11 1.90
N LYS A 45 30.19 34.70 0.70
CA LYS A 45 28.90 34.76 0.00
C LYS A 45 28.43 33.38 -0.45
N LEU A 46 29.33 32.53 -0.98
CA LEU A 46 28.99 31.16 -1.36
C LEU A 46 28.59 30.33 -0.14
N LYS A 47 29.35 30.40 0.96
CA LYS A 47 28.98 29.74 2.23
C LYS A 47 27.68 30.26 2.79
N LYS A 48 27.44 31.57 2.75
CA LYS A 48 26.18 32.16 3.22
C LYS A 48 25.00 31.73 2.33
N GLN A 49 25.19 31.62 1.03
CA GLN A 49 24.16 31.08 0.11
C GLN A 49 23.94 29.58 0.31
N GLU A 50 24.98 28.80 0.56
CA GLU A 50 24.87 27.37 0.91
C GLU A 50 24.19 27.19 2.27
N GLU A 51 24.48 28.04 3.27
CA GLU A 51 23.83 28.06 4.57
C GLU A 51 22.37 28.54 4.47
N GLU A 52 22.06 29.54 3.64
CA GLU A 52 20.70 30.01 3.35
C GLU A 52 19.89 28.96 2.57
N HIS A 53 20.50 28.23 1.62
CA HIS A 53 19.88 27.09 0.94
C HIS A 53 19.73 25.85 1.84
N GLN A 54 20.68 25.59 2.74
CA GLN A 54 20.55 24.55 3.78
C GLN A 54 19.54 24.93 4.86
N GLN A 55 19.26 26.24 5.04
CA GLN A 55 18.22 26.76 5.92
C GLN A 55 16.87 26.93 5.24
N GLN A 56 16.68 26.51 3.98
CA GLN A 56 15.34 26.19 3.48
C GLN A 56 14.83 24.96 4.21
N GLN A 57 14.37 25.27 5.40
CA GLN A 57 13.79 24.43 6.40
C GLN A 57 12.54 23.79 5.77
N GLN A 58 12.70 22.55 5.31
CA GLN A 58 11.62 21.77 4.73
C GLN A 58 10.54 21.54 5.79
N GLN A 59 9.33 21.96 5.47
CA GLN A 59 8.16 21.73 6.30
C GLN A 59 7.53 20.40 5.92
N TYR A 60 7.07 19.65 6.91
CA TYR A 60 6.52 18.32 6.71
C TYR A 60 5.08 18.22 7.19
N HIS A 61 4.27 17.45 6.46
CA HIS A 61 2.98 16.96 6.92
C HIS A 61 3.08 15.51 7.40
N CYS A 62 2.28 15.15 8.40
CA CYS A 62 2.16 13.79 8.90
C CYS A 62 0.74 13.28 8.64
N GLN A 63 0.63 12.11 8.04
CA GLN A 63 -0.61 11.37 7.85
C GLN A 63 -0.46 9.98 8.48
N VAL A 64 -1.57 9.45 8.98
CA VAL A 64 -1.60 8.16 9.66
C VAL A 64 -2.76 7.35 9.11
N TYR A 65 -2.45 6.17 8.60
CA TYR A 65 -3.41 5.25 7.99
C TYR A 65 -3.52 3.98 8.81
N LEU A 66 -4.73 3.43 8.88
CA LEU A 66 -5.03 2.13 9.48
C LEU A 66 -5.35 1.15 8.35
N ASN A 67 -4.61 0.06 8.28
CA ASN A 67 -4.90 -1.05 7.39
C ASN A 67 -5.41 -2.23 8.20
N LEU A 68 -6.53 -2.79 7.78
CA LEU A 68 -7.19 -3.91 8.46
C LEU A 68 -7.02 -5.17 7.63
N PHE A 69 -6.82 -6.29 8.30
CA PHE A 69 -6.78 -7.61 7.67
C PHE A 69 -8.06 -8.36 8.06
N PRO A 70 -9.14 -8.33 7.24
CA PRO A 70 -10.50 -8.71 7.65
C PRO A 70 -10.64 -10.13 8.20
N SER A 71 -9.74 -11.04 7.81
CA SER A 71 -9.71 -12.43 8.26
C SER A 71 -9.00 -12.65 9.59
N THR A 72 -8.44 -11.60 10.20
CA THR A 72 -7.61 -11.70 11.40
C THR A 72 -7.89 -10.54 12.34
N LEU A 73 -7.47 -10.68 13.60
CA LEU A 73 -7.39 -9.54 14.54
C LEU A 73 -6.15 -8.68 14.31
N LYS A 74 -5.38 -8.95 13.26
CA LYS A 74 -4.19 -8.19 12.92
C LYS A 74 -4.58 -6.92 12.17
N CYS A 75 -3.83 -5.85 12.39
CA CYS A 75 -3.92 -4.61 11.64
C CYS A 75 -2.54 -3.96 11.56
N SER A 76 -2.37 -3.01 10.66
CA SER A 76 -1.17 -2.16 10.65
C SER A 76 -1.53 -0.68 10.69
N ILE A 77 -0.66 0.11 11.33
CA ILE A 77 -0.74 1.57 11.30
C ILE A 77 0.47 2.11 10.55
N ASP A 78 0.21 2.79 9.44
CA ASP A 78 1.24 3.43 8.63
C ASP A 78 1.31 4.92 8.95
N VAL A 79 2.48 5.36 9.38
CA VAL A 79 2.83 6.75 9.66
C VAL A 79 3.64 7.26 8.48
N ILE A 80 3.09 8.22 7.76
CA ILE A 80 3.68 8.79 6.56
C ILE A 80 3.99 10.26 6.83
N VAL A 81 5.26 10.65 6.73
CA VAL A 81 5.69 12.04 6.85
C VAL A 81 6.30 12.51 5.54
N LYS A 82 5.67 13.50 4.91
CA LYS A 82 6.01 14.01 3.57
C LYS A 82 6.33 15.50 3.61
N SER A 83 7.30 15.93 2.80
CA SER A 83 7.57 17.37 2.58
C SER A 83 6.39 18.05 1.86
N ILE A 84 6.12 19.33 2.16
CA ILE A 84 5.07 20.14 1.49
C ILE A 84 5.33 20.25 -0.02
N ASP A 85 6.59 20.31 -0.43
CA ASP A 85 6.96 20.64 -1.81
C ASP A 85 6.57 19.56 -2.83
N LYS A 86 6.14 18.39 -2.35
CA LYS A 86 5.63 17.32 -3.20
C LYS A 86 4.12 17.25 -3.10
N SER A 87 3.47 17.07 -4.25
CA SER A 87 2.07 16.67 -4.27
C SER A 87 1.90 15.48 -3.34
N ILE A 88 0.92 15.57 -2.46
CA ILE A 88 0.43 14.40 -1.75
C ILE A 88 -0.24 13.57 -2.84
N ASP A 89 0.54 12.71 -3.50
CA ASP A 89 -0.05 11.62 -4.25
C ASP A 89 -0.89 10.88 -3.20
N ASP A 90 -2.21 10.95 -3.39
CA ASP A 90 -3.17 10.34 -2.50
C ASP A 90 -2.73 8.89 -2.34
N TYR A 91 -2.32 8.54 -1.12
CA TYR A 91 -1.95 7.18 -0.79
C TYR A 91 -3.23 6.36 -0.94
N ASN A 92 -3.42 5.79 -2.13
CA ASN A 92 -4.67 5.20 -2.56
C ASN A 92 -4.55 3.68 -2.49
N ASP A 93 -4.26 3.17 -1.29
CA ASP A 93 -4.56 1.79 -0.99
C ASP A 93 -6.04 1.73 -0.60
N ASN A 94 -6.84 1.01 -1.40
CA ASN A 94 -8.29 0.89 -1.26
C ASN A 94 -8.74 0.38 0.12
N ASN A 95 -7.82 -0.22 0.88
CA ASN A 95 -8.10 -0.76 2.22
C ASN A 95 -7.57 0.11 3.37
N SER A 96 -6.91 1.23 3.07
CA SER A 96 -6.32 2.11 4.07
C SER A 96 -7.32 3.16 4.54
N ILE A 97 -7.45 3.32 5.85
CA ILE A 97 -8.36 4.29 6.47
C ILE A 97 -7.52 5.42 7.07
N LEU A 98 -7.73 6.66 6.63
CA LEU A 98 -7.05 7.81 7.22
C LEU A 98 -7.57 8.06 8.64
N ILE A 99 -6.74 7.75 9.64
CA ILE A 99 -7.08 7.89 11.07
C ILE A 99 -6.42 9.10 11.73
N GLY A 100 -5.45 9.74 11.08
CA GLY A 100 -4.79 10.94 11.62
C GLY A 100 -4.15 11.80 10.54
N LYS A 101 -4.24 13.13 10.70
CA LYS A 101 -3.59 14.09 9.79
C LYS A 101 -3.14 15.33 10.56
N SER A 102 -1.91 15.77 10.32
CA SER A 102 -1.42 17.05 10.85
C SER A 102 -2.10 18.21 10.13
N ARG A 103 -2.63 19.16 10.92
CA ARG A 103 -3.25 20.38 10.37
C ARG A 103 -2.21 21.41 9.92
N ILE A 104 -1.08 21.43 10.62
CA ILE A 104 -0.01 22.40 10.44
C ILE A 104 1.23 21.60 10.08
N ALA A 105 1.91 22.03 9.01
CA ALA A 105 3.20 21.47 8.66
C ALA A 105 4.25 21.91 9.68
N LYS A 106 5.16 21.01 10.04
CA LYS A 106 6.17 21.30 11.05
C LYS A 106 7.57 21.01 10.56
N MET A 107 8.49 21.75 11.16
CA MET A 107 9.91 21.62 10.93
C MET A 107 10.46 20.39 11.63
N ILE A 108 11.21 19.58 10.89
CA ILE A 108 11.94 18.44 11.43
C ILE A 108 13.43 18.73 11.29
N LYS A 109 14.13 18.80 12.42
CA LYS A 109 15.58 18.95 12.42
C LYS A 109 16.22 17.61 12.08
N PRO A 110 17.34 17.61 11.34
CA PRO A 110 18.14 16.40 11.14
C PRO A 110 18.57 15.78 12.47
N GLY A 111 18.62 14.46 12.52
CA GLY A 111 18.89 13.71 13.74
C GLY A 111 18.00 12.48 13.88
N VAL A 112 18.04 11.87 15.07
CA VAL A 112 17.20 10.72 15.38
C VAL A 112 15.83 11.21 15.82
N ILE A 113 14.79 10.72 15.16
CA ILE A 113 13.40 10.91 15.58
C ILE A 113 12.86 9.62 16.18
N ARG A 114 11.96 9.78 17.15
CA ARG A 114 11.23 8.71 17.83
C ARG A 114 9.76 8.80 17.46
N VAL A 115 9.25 7.76 16.85
CA VAL A 115 7.83 7.59 16.52
C VAL A 115 7.23 6.63 17.56
N ARG A 116 6.29 7.11 18.36
CA ARG A 116 5.70 6.38 19.48
C ARG A 116 4.19 6.34 19.35
N LEU A 117 3.64 5.14 19.32
CA LEU A 117 2.20 4.90 19.29
C LEU A 117 1.71 4.52 20.68
N VAL A 118 0.68 5.22 21.17
CA VAL A 118 0.03 4.92 22.45
C VAL A 118 -1.43 4.57 22.19
N SER A 119 -1.83 3.35 22.53
CA SER A 119 -3.22 2.91 22.43
C SER A 119 -3.55 1.87 23.49
N SER A 120 -4.79 1.92 23.99
CA SER A 120 -5.36 0.88 24.84
C SER A 120 -6.08 -0.22 24.04
N LEU A 121 -6.24 -0.05 22.73
CA LEU A 121 -7.00 -0.98 21.86
C LEU A 121 -6.09 -1.98 21.12
N PHE A 122 -4.81 -1.64 20.97
CA PHE A 122 -3.84 -2.44 20.24
C PHE A 122 -2.78 -3.02 21.17
N ASP A 123 -2.32 -4.23 20.85
CA ASP A 123 -1.05 -4.81 21.29
C ASP A 123 -0.09 -4.89 20.12
N ALA A 124 1.21 -4.94 20.39
CA ALA A 124 2.23 -5.19 19.38
C ALA A 124 2.13 -6.64 18.86
N ASP A 125 2.22 -6.83 17.55
CA ASP A 125 2.32 -8.17 16.97
C ASP A 125 3.74 -8.72 17.15
N THR A 126 3.98 -9.38 18.28
CA THR A 126 5.30 -9.94 18.61
C THR A 126 5.72 -11.08 17.68
N ASP A 127 4.78 -11.71 16.97
CA ASP A 127 5.08 -12.80 16.03
C ASP A 127 5.88 -12.29 14.82
N VAL A 128 5.69 -11.02 14.46
CA VAL A 128 6.45 -10.34 13.39
C VAL A 128 7.57 -9.46 13.94
N HIS A 129 7.97 -9.69 15.19
CA HIS A 129 9.03 -8.95 15.89
C HIS A 129 8.75 -7.46 16.06
N GLU A 130 7.48 -7.08 16.22
CA GLU A 130 7.14 -5.71 16.59
C GLU A 130 7.56 -5.40 18.04
N ASP A 131 8.02 -4.18 18.30
CA ASP A 131 8.42 -3.74 19.64
C ASP A 131 7.18 -3.55 20.53
N VAL A 132 7.16 -4.22 21.69
CA VAL A 132 6.07 -4.15 22.68
C VAL A 132 5.80 -2.72 23.15
N SER A 133 6.83 -1.88 23.18
CA SER A 133 6.70 -0.46 23.54
C SER A 133 6.05 0.39 22.44
N LEU A 134 5.88 -0.17 21.24
CA LEU A 134 5.39 0.52 20.04
C LEU A 134 6.18 1.81 19.77
N ILE A 135 7.51 1.70 19.88
CA ILE A 135 8.46 2.77 19.60
C ILE A 135 9.31 2.36 18.40
N LYS A 136 9.42 3.25 17.40
CA LYS A 136 10.34 3.12 16.28
C LYS A 136 11.26 4.33 16.21
N LEU A 137 12.52 4.07 15.93
CA LEU A 137 13.52 5.11 15.67
C LEU A 137 13.70 5.28 14.17
N GLU A 138 13.89 6.51 13.73
CA GLU A 138 14.27 6.85 12.36
C GLU A 138 15.39 7.89 12.39
N THR A 139 16.41 7.71 11.56
CA THR A 139 17.53 8.65 11.49
C THR A 139 17.39 9.51 10.26
N ILE A 140 17.03 10.77 10.46
CA ILE A 140 16.97 11.76 9.40
C ILE A 140 18.40 12.27 9.18
N GLN A 141 19.05 11.74 8.15
CA GLN A 141 20.37 12.20 7.74
C GLN A 141 20.27 13.60 7.11
N ASN A 142 21.39 14.35 7.16
CA ASN A 142 21.55 15.66 6.48
C ASN A 142 21.56 15.55 4.94
N GLN A 143 20.88 14.56 4.36
CA GLN A 143 20.77 14.47 2.92
C GLN A 143 19.76 15.54 2.46
N PRO A 144 20.12 16.36 1.46
CA PRO A 144 19.25 17.44 0.96
C PRO A 144 17.92 16.95 0.35
N TYR A 145 17.65 15.65 0.33
CA TYR A 145 16.55 15.01 -0.38
C TYR A 145 15.81 13.93 0.44
N ILE A 146 15.75 14.02 1.77
CA ILE A 146 14.79 13.18 2.51
C ILE A 146 13.38 13.72 2.23
N ASN A 147 12.81 13.19 1.15
CA ASN A 147 11.55 13.62 0.61
C ASN A 147 10.35 13.17 1.46
N HIS A 148 10.50 12.03 2.13
CA HIS A 148 9.53 11.45 3.03
C HIS A 148 10.19 10.34 3.86
N PHE A 149 9.57 9.99 4.98
CA PHE A 149 9.80 8.71 5.65
C PHE A 149 8.47 8.06 6.01
N ASP A 150 8.48 6.74 6.06
CA ASP A 150 7.35 5.89 6.39
C ASP A 150 7.71 4.94 7.53
N LYS A 151 6.77 4.75 8.46
CA LYS A 151 6.88 3.77 9.54
C LYS A 151 5.58 3.02 9.67
N GLN A 152 5.66 1.70 9.60
CA GLN A 152 4.53 0.81 9.80
C GLN A 152 4.62 0.16 11.17
N PHE A 153 3.53 0.13 11.94
CA PHE A 153 3.38 -0.66 13.17
C PHE A 153 2.52 -1.90 12.88
N ALA A 154 2.98 -3.09 13.25
CA ALA A 154 2.20 -4.31 13.18
C ALA A 154 1.49 -4.57 14.52
N LEU A 155 0.17 -4.67 14.49
CA LEU A 155 -0.65 -4.62 15.69
C LEU A 155 -1.65 -5.77 15.73
N ILE A 156 -2.02 -6.18 16.94
CA ILE A 156 -3.11 -7.11 17.22
C ILE A 156 -4.18 -6.34 17.99
N LEU A 157 -5.44 -6.46 17.58
CA LEU A 157 -6.57 -5.89 18.27
C LEU A 157 -6.91 -6.69 19.54
N LYS A 158 -7.03 -6.00 20.67
CA LYS A 158 -7.44 -6.60 21.95
C LYS A 158 -8.88 -7.09 21.93
N ASN A 159 -9.74 -6.38 21.20
CA ASN A 159 -11.17 -6.63 21.09
C ASN A 159 -11.58 -6.75 19.61
N ASN A 160 -12.57 -7.59 19.33
CA ASN A 160 -13.06 -7.83 17.97
C ASN A 160 -13.88 -6.67 17.36
N ARG A 161 -13.98 -5.52 18.06
CA ARG A 161 -14.74 -4.36 17.61
C ARG A 161 -13.97 -3.09 17.91
N ILE A 162 -13.86 -2.23 16.90
CA ILE A 162 -13.39 -0.86 17.04
C ILE A 162 -14.57 0.06 16.73
N GLY A 163 -15.06 0.73 17.77
CA GLY A 163 -16.10 1.75 17.60
C GLY A 163 -15.51 3.07 17.07
N PRO A 164 -16.36 3.98 16.58
CA PRO A 164 -15.92 5.33 16.22
C PRO A 164 -15.39 6.08 17.45
N GLY A 165 -14.42 6.96 17.23
CA GLY A 165 -13.79 7.76 18.27
C GLY A 165 -12.26 7.68 18.28
N VAL A 166 -11.65 8.10 19.39
CA VAL A 166 -10.19 8.10 19.57
C VAL A 166 -9.71 6.67 19.80
N ILE A 167 -8.97 6.12 18.85
CA ILE A 167 -8.42 4.76 18.91
C ILE A 167 -6.98 4.72 19.42
N GLY A 168 -6.32 5.88 19.51
CA GLY A 168 -4.96 5.99 20.00
C GLY A 168 -4.38 7.38 19.79
N LYS A 169 -3.09 7.52 20.08
CA LYS A 169 -2.36 8.77 19.94
C LYS A 169 -0.94 8.50 19.42
N LEU A 170 -0.53 9.26 18.43
CA LEU A 170 0.80 9.17 17.83
C LEU A 170 1.65 10.37 18.25
N PHE A 171 2.87 10.11 18.67
CA PHE A 171 3.88 11.10 18.98
C PHE A 171 5.09 10.93 18.06
N ILE A 172 5.54 12.03 17.46
CA ILE A 172 6.82 12.09 16.73
C ILE A 172 7.69 13.09 17.46
N GLU A 173 8.79 12.63 18.04
CA GLU A 173 9.66 13.41 18.91
C GLU A 173 11.07 13.46 18.33
N SER A 174 11.75 14.59 18.43
CA SER A 174 13.16 14.72 18.04
C SER A 174 14.07 14.44 19.23
N LEU A 175 15.09 13.61 19.03
CA LEU A 175 16.17 13.45 20.01
C LEU A 175 17.05 14.70 19.98
N ASP A 176 17.22 15.34 21.13
CA ASP A 176 18.25 16.37 21.26
C ASP A 176 19.61 15.70 21.39
N PRO A 177 20.54 15.90 20.43
CA PRO A 177 21.86 15.31 20.51
C PRO A 177 22.67 15.81 21.72
N SER A 178 22.33 16.97 22.29
CA SER A 178 23.07 17.55 23.43
C SER A 178 22.74 16.88 24.76
N ASN A 179 21.49 16.47 24.96
CA ASN A 179 20.99 15.94 26.23
C ASN A 179 20.71 14.44 26.19
N GLY A 180 20.71 13.80 25.01
CA GLY A 180 20.40 12.39 24.84
C GLY A 180 19.01 11.98 25.35
N SER A 181 18.14 12.95 25.64
CA SER A 181 16.82 12.73 26.23
C SER A 181 15.72 13.26 25.32
N TYR A 182 14.64 12.49 25.24
CA TYR A 182 13.43 12.84 24.52
C TYR A 182 12.40 13.60 25.37
N THR A 183 12.55 13.62 26.70
CA THR A 183 11.45 13.96 27.62
C THR A 183 11.18 15.45 27.76
N ASN A 184 12.14 16.30 27.40
CA ASN A 184 12.08 17.74 27.70
C ASN A 184 11.64 18.57 26.50
N ASN A 185 11.60 17.98 25.30
CA ASN A 185 11.17 18.68 24.10
C ASN A 185 9.71 18.35 23.78
N PRO A 186 8.90 19.35 23.41
CA PRO A 186 7.56 19.07 22.93
C PRO A 186 7.62 18.20 21.68
N PRO A 187 6.67 17.26 21.49
CA PRO A 187 6.63 16.43 20.31
C PRO A 187 6.52 17.30 19.05
N ILE A 188 7.26 16.93 18.01
CA ILE A 188 7.09 17.52 16.67
C ILE A 188 5.65 17.30 16.26
N PHE A 189 5.17 16.06 16.18
CA PHE A 189 3.76 15.79 15.90
C PHE A 189 3.09 15.09 17.07
N GLU A 190 1.88 15.54 17.37
CA GLU A 190 1.01 14.94 18.37
C GLU A 190 -0.37 14.82 17.71
N LEU A 191 -0.73 13.60 17.33
CA LEU A 191 -1.94 13.32 16.57
C LEU A 191 -2.85 12.38 17.36
N ASN A 192 -4.09 12.81 17.59
CA ASN A 192 -5.14 11.90 18.03
C ASN A 192 -5.58 11.08 16.82
N LEU A 193 -5.54 9.77 16.97
CA LEU A 193 -5.97 8.82 15.94
C LEU A 193 -7.46 8.59 16.12
N ASN A 194 -8.26 9.01 15.15
CA ASN A 194 -9.71 8.98 15.21
C ASN A 194 -10.28 8.13 14.09
N LEU A 195 -11.20 7.24 14.46
CA LEU A 195 -12.01 6.48 13.51
C LEU A 195 -13.38 7.17 13.36
N THR A 196 -13.79 7.46 12.12
CA THR A 196 -15.10 8.08 11.86
C THR A 196 -16.22 7.04 11.91
N SER A 197 -17.46 7.49 12.11
CA SER A 197 -18.66 6.61 12.19
C SER A 197 -18.90 5.77 10.94
N GLU A 198 -18.41 6.22 9.78
CA GLU A 198 -18.51 5.49 8.52
C GLU A 198 -17.64 4.22 8.50
N HIS A 199 -16.67 4.13 9.41
CA HIS A 199 -15.69 3.06 9.50
C HIS A 199 -15.91 2.20 10.75
N GLU A 200 -17.13 2.01 11.22
CA GLU A 200 -17.35 1.04 12.30
C GLU A 200 -16.95 -0.37 11.83
N ILE A 201 -15.95 -0.94 12.49
CA ILE A 201 -15.36 -2.23 12.11
C ILE A 201 -15.83 -3.31 13.07
N LEU A 202 -16.63 -4.24 12.54
CA LEU A 202 -16.92 -5.52 13.15
C LEU A 202 -16.00 -6.57 12.52
N LEU A 203 -15.00 -7.04 13.28
CA LEU A 203 -14.22 -8.19 12.87
C LEU A 203 -15.00 -9.45 13.23
N THR A 204 -15.55 -10.12 12.22
CA THR A 204 -16.19 -11.42 12.40
C THR A 204 -15.11 -12.47 12.57
N SER A 205 -14.91 -12.95 13.80
CA SER A 205 -14.05 -14.11 14.02
C SER A 205 -14.72 -15.32 13.39
N SER A 206 -14.19 -15.82 12.28
CA SER A 206 -14.70 -16.98 11.52
C SER A 206 -14.54 -18.33 12.26
N HIS A 207 -14.43 -18.32 13.59
CA HIS A 207 -14.30 -19.51 14.45
C HIS A 207 -15.59 -19.92 15.19
N GLN A 208 -16.76 -19.47 14.77
CA GLN A 208 -18.00 -20.14 15.17
C GLN A 208 -18.19 -21.40 14.32
N LYS A 209 -17.96 -22.57 14.95
CA LYS A 209 -18.34 -23.89 14.43
C LYS A 209 -19.81 -23.85 14.01
N ILE A 210 -20.07 -23.91 12.71
CA ILE A 210 -21.41 -24.13 12.16
C ILE A 210 -21.78 -25.58 12.49
N HIS A 211 -22.83 -25.76 13.29
CA HIS A 211 -23.47 -27.05 13.49
C HIS A 211 -24.29 -27.40 12.24
N ASP A 212 -24.10 -28.63 11.76
CA ASP A 212 -24.74 -29.20 10.58
C ASP A 212 -26.25 -29.39 10.71
N ASN A 213 -26.90 -29.39 9.54
CA ASN A 213 -28.20 -29.97 9.18
C ASN A 213 -29.47 -29.12 9.33
N VAL A 214 -29.80 -28.37 8.27
CA VAL A 214 -31.20 -28.17 7.82
C VAL A 214 -31.23 -28.28 6.28
N PRO A 215 -32.15 -29.05 5.67
CA PRO A 215 -32.28 -29.13 4.22
C PRO A 215 -33.02 -27.89 3.70
N LEU A 216 -32.39 -27.14 2.79
CA LEU A 216 -32.94 -25.93 2.18
C LEU A 216 -33.85 -26.28 0.99
N GLN A 217 -35.12 -25.92 1.11
CA GLN A 217 -36.05 -25.77 -0.02
C GLN A 217 -35.90 -24.38 -0.66
N CYS A 218 -35.98 -24.37 -2.00
CA CYS A 218 -35.87 -23.22 -2.89
C CYS A 218 -36.69 -21.99 -2.45
N GLY A 219 -35.99 -20.91 -2.13
CA GLY A 219 -36.49 -19.55 -2.04
C GLY A 219 -35.30 -18.62 -1.85
N CYS A 220 -35.13 -17.63 -2.72
CA CYS A 220 -34.12 -16.59 -2.54
C CYS A 220 -34.51 -15.76 -1.32
N ILE A 221 -34.08 -16.18 -0.13
CA ILE A 221 -34.29 -15.44 1.11
C ILE A 221 -33.15 -14.45 1.24
N LEU A 222 -33.49 -13.16 1.26
CA LEU A 222 -32.59 -12.08 1.66
C LEU A 222 -32.21 -12.30 3.13
N SER A 223 -31.10 -12.98 3.36
CA SER A 223 -30.44 -13.00 4.66
C SER A 223 -29.73 -11.67 4.87
N SER A 224 -29.92 -11.06 6.04
CA SER A 224 -29.14 -9.90 6.50
C SER A 224 -27.66 -10.25 6.74
N ASP A 225 -27.33 -11.54 6.76
CA ASP A 225 -25.97 -12.06 6.77
C ASP A 225 -25.46 -12.29 5.33
N PRO A 226 -24.45 -11.54 4.86
CA PRO A 226 -23.85 -11.72 3.53
C PRO A 226 -23.11 -13.04 3.37
N SER A 227 -22.87 -13.79 4.46
CA SER A 227 -22.38 -15.17 4.44
C SER A 227 -23.36 -16.16 3.81
N CYS A 228 -24.66 -15.83 3.81
CA CYS A 228 -25.77 -16.71 3.42
C CYS A 228 -26.34 -16.33 2.05
N LEU A 229 -25.45 -15.94 1.13
CA LEU A 229 -25.79 -15.59 -0.24
C LEU A 229 -26.20 -16.87 -0.99
N ILE A 230 -27.50 -17.16 -1.01
CA ILE A 230 -28.07 -18.27 -1.80
C ILE A 230 -28.11 -17.83 -3.26
N ILE A 231 -26.99 -18.01 -3.96
CA ILE A 231 -26.92 -17.79 -5.40
C ILE A 231 -27.52 -19.02 -6.07
N SER A 232 -28.66 -18.81 -6.72
CA SER A 232 -29.30 -19.82 -7.56
C SER A 232 -28.33 -20.32 -8.63
N ASP A 233 -28.33 -21.64 -8.88
CA ASP A 233 -27.53 -22.29 -9.94
C ASP A 233 -27.81 -21.75 -11.36
N LYS A 234 -28.80 -20.85 -11.50
CA LYS A 234 -29.09 -20.11 -12.74
C LYS A 234 -28.12 -18.95 -13.02
N CYS A 235 -27.23 -18.60 -12.10
CA CYS A 235 -26.25 -17.50 -12.25
C CYS A 235 -24.96 -17.93 -12.97
N ASN A 236 -25.09 -18.61 -14.10
CA ASN A 236 -23.96 -18.93 -14.96
C ASN A 236 -23.55 -17.69 -15.77
N LEU A 237 -22.24 -17.50 -15.95
CA LEU A 237 -21.71 -16.46 -16.82
C LEU A 237 -21.88 -16.93 -18.28
N THR A 238 -23.11 -17.09 -18.75
CA THR A 238 -23.36 -17.47 -20.14
C THR A 238 -23.08 -16.32 -21.09
N LEU A 239 -22.81 -16.62 -22.37
CA LEU A 239 -22.72 -15.59 -23.42
C LEU A 239 -24.02 -14.77 -23.53
N GLU A 240 -25.17 -15.38 -23.24
CA GLU A 240 -26.47 -14.67 -23.14
C GLU A 240 -26.49 -13.61 -22.03
N ASN A 241 -25.59 -13.73 -21.05
CA ASN A 241 -25.37 -12.80 -19.95
C ASN A 241 -24.13 -11.91 -20.16
N GLU A 242 -23.75 -11.58 -21.41
CA GLU A 242 -22.62 -10.67 -21.71
C GLU A 242 -22.70 -9.34 -20.93
N LYS A 243 -23.92 -8.82 -20.73
CA LYS A 243 -24.19 -7.64 -19.89
C LYS A 243 -23.71 -7.80 -18.44
N LEU A 244 -23.83 -9.01 -17.90
CA LEU A 244 -23.36 -9.33 -16.55
C LEU A 244 -21.83 -9.36 -16.52
N ILE A 245 -21.16 -9.93 -17.54
CA ILE A 245 -19.69 -9.93 -17.63
C ILE A 245 -19.16 -8.49 -17.65
N HIS A 246 -19.77 -7.60 -18.43
CA HIS A 246 -19.44 -6.17 -18.41
C HIS A 246 -19.61 -5.54 -17.03
N ARG A 247 -20.75 -5.77 -16.35
CA ARG A 247 -21.00 -5.25 -15.00
C ARG A 247 -20.00 -5.75 -13.97
N LEU A 248 -19.58 -7.02 -14.06
CA LEU A 248 -18.59 -7.61 -13.17
C LEU A 248 -17.16 -7.10 -13.45
N SER A 249 -16.86 -6.71 -14.69
CA SER A 249 -15.51 -6.32 -15.09
C SER A 249 -15.03 -5.06 -14.38
N ASP A 250 -15.93 -4.10 -14.14
CA ASP A 250 -15.58 -2.84 -13.49
C ASP A 250 -15.10 -2.99 -12.02
N PRO A 251 -15.88 -3.61 -11.10
CA PRO A 251 -15.43 -3.79 -9.72
C PRO A 251 -14.23 -4.73 -9.60
N LEU A 252 -13.99 -5.59 -10.60
CA LEU A 252 -12.89 -6.56 -10.61
C LEU A 252 -11.61 -6.05 -11.30
N ARG A 253 -11.64 -4.87 -11.95
CA ARG A 253 -10.56 -4.40 -12.82
C ARG A 253 -9.20 -4.30 -12.13
N CYS A 254 -9.15 -3.97 -10.85
CA CYS A 254 -7.87 -3.88 -10.13
C CYS A 254 -7.27 -5.25 -9.76
N LEU A 255 -8.06 -6.33 -9.85
CA LEU A 255 -7.70 -7.66 -9.37
C LEU A 255 -7.50 -8.68 -10.50
N TRP A 256 -7.72 -8.31 -11.76
CA TRP A 256 -7.85 -9.25 -12.88
C TRP A 256 -6.70 -10.25 -13.03
N LYS A 257 -5.44 -9.85 -12.81
CA LYS A 257 -4.30 -10.78 -12.84
C LYS A 257 -4.34 -11.79 -11.70
N SER A 258 -4.71 -11.34 -10.49
CA SER A 258 -4.89 -12.22 -9.34
C SER A 258 -6.02 -13.21 -9.59
N ILE A 259 -7.12 -12.73 -10.18
CA ILE A 259 -8.26 -13.56 -10.58
C ILE A 259 -7.79 -14.60 -11.60
N GLY A 260 -7.10 -14.18 -12.66
CA GLY A 260 -6.60 -15.08 -13.70
C GLY A 260 -5.72 -16.20 -13.14
N ARG A 261 -4.87 -15.91 -12.15
CA ARG A 261 -4.04 -16.92 -11.47
C ARG A 261 -4.85 -17.89 -10.61
N GLU A 262 -5.88 -17.42 -9.92
CA GLU A 262 -6.79 -18.27 -9.13
C GLU A 262 -7.71 -19.14 -10.01
N LEU A 263 -7.96 -18.70 -11.25
CA LEU A 263 -8.64 -19.48 -12.28
C LEU A 263 -7.74 -20.58 -12.88
N SER A 264 -6.52 -20.79 -12.37
CA SER A 264 -5.67 -21.92 -12.74
C SER A 264 -6.39 -23.27 -12.53
N PRO A 265 -6.32 -24.21 -13.49
CA PRO A 265 -5.37 -24.28 -14.60
C PRO A 265 -5.81 -23.57 -15.89
N CYS A 266 -6.93 -22.84 -15.90
CA CYS A 266 -7.47 -22.27 -17.13
C CYS A 266 -6.58 -21.19 -17.76
N PHE A 267 -5.71 -20.51 -16.99
CA PHE A 267 -4.82 -19.46 -17.50
C PHE A 267 -3.40 -19.62 -16.96
N SER A 268 -2.42 -19.56 -17.86
CA SER A 268 -1.00 -19.43 -17.55
C SER A 268 -0.59 -17.96 -17.44
N GLU A 269 0.57 -17.67 -16.85
CA GLU A 269 1.11 -16.29 -16.83
C GLU A 269 1.39 -15.76 -18.25
N ILE A 270 1.62 -16.64 -19.22
CA ILE A 270 1.76 -16.28 -20.64
C ILE A 270 0.42 -15.75 -21.18
N ASP A 271 -0.69 -16.48 -20.95
CA ASP A 271 -2.03 -16.02 -21.35
C ASP A 271 -2.36 -14.65 -20.75
N LEU A 272 -2.03 -14.43 -19.47
CA LEU A 272 -2.28 -13.15 -18.80
C LEU A 272 -1.43 -12.02 -19.40
N ASN A 273 -0.19 -12.29 -19.78
CA ASN A 273 0.66 -11.31 -20.45
C ASN A 273 0.16 -10.99 -21.87
N GLU A 274 -0.33 -11.99 -22.61
CA GLU A 274 -0.95 -11.78 -23.93
C GLU A 274 -2.22 -10.94 -23.83
N LEU A 275 -3.09 -11.23 -22.85
CA LEU A 275 -4.26 -10.41 -22.55
C LEU A 275 -3.87 -8.95 -22.24
N ASN A 276 -2.84 -8.76 -21.40
CA ASN A 276 -2.34 -7.43 -21.09
C ASN A 276 -1.82 -6.71 -22.34
N GLN A 277 -0.97 -7.35 -23.14
CA GLN A 277 -0.39 -6.74 -24.34
C GLN A 277 -1.46 -6.36 -25.37
N ARG A 278 -2.48 -7.20 -25.54
CA ARG A 278 -3.50 -7.03 -26.57
C ARG A 278 -4.58 -6.03 -26.20
N TYR A 279 -5.00 -6.00 -24.94
CA TYR A 279 -6.22 -5.30 -24.53
C TYR A 279 -5.98 -4.09 -23.61
N PHE A 280 -4.83 -4.02 -22.93
CA PHE A 280 -4.56 -2.93 -21.98
C PHE A 280 -4.56 -1.54 -22.65
N LEU A 281 -4.14 -1.44 -23.91
CA LEU A 281 -4.11 -0.16 -24.62
C LEU A 281 -5.50 0.32 -25.08
N ILE A 282 -6.54 -0.53 -24.99
CA ILE A 282 -7.89 -0.19 -25.45
C ILE A 282 -8.66 0.53 -24.33
N GLU A 283 -8.97 -0.17 -23.23
CA GLU A 283 -9.66 0.42 -22.06
C GLU A 283 -8.95 0.07 -20.74
N GLY A 284 -7.64 -0.21 -20.79
CA GLY A 284 -6.86 -0.53 -19.60
C GLY A 284 -7.26 -1.85 -18.98
N ASN A 285 -7.24 -1.87 -17.65
CA ASN A 285 -7.53 -3.08 -16.87
C ASN A 285 -8.98 -3.55 -16.99
N TYR A 286 -9.92 -2.66 -17.32
CA TYR A 286 -11.33 -3.03 -17.50
C TYR A 286 -11.47 -4.04 -18.65
N GLU A 287 -10.93 -3.71 -19.83
CA GLU A 287 -10.99 -4.60 -20.99
C GLU A 287 -10.21 -5.90 -20.76
N CYS A 288 -9.05 -5.85 -20.08
CA CYS A 288 -8.34 -7.07 -19.69
C CYS A 288 -9.20 -7.99 -18.81
N THR A 289 -9.99 -7.42 -17.88
CA THR A 289 -10.88 -8.18 -16.99
C THR A 289 -12.04 -8.77 -17.75
N TYR A 290 -12.64 -7.97 -18.65
CA TYR A 290 -13.73 -8.40 -19.52
C TYR A 290 -13.31 -9.60 -20.38
N GLN A 291 -12.18 -9.49 -21.07
CA GLN A 291 -11.66 -10.56 -21.92
C GLN A 291 -11.24 -11.79 -21.11
N LEU A 292 -10.69 -11.62 -19.90
CA LEU A 292 -10.38 -12.73 -19.01
C LEU A 292 -11.64 -13.51 -18.63
N LEU A 293 -12.68 -12.84 -18.14
CA LEU A 293 -13.94 -13.48 -17.71
C LEU A 293 -14.66 -14.15 -18.88
N ARG A 294 -14.62 -13.53 -20.06
CA ARG A 294 -15.17 -14.11 -21.28
C ARG A 294 -14.41 -15.37 -21.71
N LEU A 295 -13.08 -15.33 -21.77
CA LEU A 295 -12.26 -16.49 -22.09
C LEU A 295 -12.41 -17.61 -21.05
N TRP A 296 -12.61 -17.26 -19.78
CA TRP A 296 -12.84 -18.23 -18.73
C TRP A 296 -14.12 -19.02 -18.99
N HIS A 297 -15.19 -18.32 -19.35
CA HIS A 297 -16.44 -18.97 -19.75
C HIS A 297 -16.27 -19.85 -20.99
N GLU A 298 -15.53 -19.39 -22.00
CA GLU A 298 -15.27 -20.17 -23.23
C GLU A 298 -14.45 -21.44 -22.95
N ARG A 299 -13.49 -21.39 -22.01
CA ARG A 299 -12.60 -22.52 -21.66
C ARG A 299 -13.23 -23.51 -20.67
N ASP A 300 -13.98 -23.03 -19.68
CA ASP A 300 -14.62 -23.87 -18.66
C ASP A 300 -16.03 -23.34 -18.29
N PRO A 301 -17.05 -23.60 -19.13
CA PRO A 301 -18.38 -23.06 -18.93
C PRO A 301 -19.08 -23.58 -17.67
N HIS A 302 -18.68 -24.74 -17.15
CA HIS A 302 -19.28 -25.34 -15.96
C HIS A 302 -18.79 -24.67 -14.67
N GLN A 303 -17.51 -24.27 -14.61
CA GLN A 303 -16.96 -23.54 -13.48
C GLN A 303 -17.14 -22.03 -13.58
N ALA A 304 -17.37 -21.49 -14.77
CA ALA A 304 -17.62 -20.07 -15.02
C ALA A 304 -19.00 -19.60 -14.51
N ASN A 305 -19.17 -19.60 -13.19
CA ASN A 305 -20.35 -19.11 -12.50
C ASN A 305 -19.96 -18.12 -11.40
N ILE A 306 -20.91 -17.25 -11.05
CA ILE A 306 -20.68 -16.20 -10.04
C ILE A 306 -20.32 -16.81 -8.68
N ARG A 307 -20.94 -17.92 -8.31
CA ARG A 307 -20.70 -18.58 -7.03
C ARG A 307 -19.22 -18.97 -6.91
N PHE A 308 -18.63 -19.53 -7.95
CA PHE A 308 -17.20 -19.84 -7.99
C PHE A 308 -16.36 -18.57 -7.80
N LEU A 309 -16.70 -17.51 -8.52
CA LEU A 309 -16.01 -16.22 -8.46
C LEU A 309 -16.03 -15.66 -7.03
N LEU A 310 -17.18 -15.67 -6.35
CA LEU A 310 -17.33 -15.12 -5.01
C LEU A 310 -16.77 -16.02 -3.90
N THR A 311 -16.79 -17.34 -4.07
CA THR A 311 -16.34 -18.29 -3.03
C THR A 311 -14.84 -18.54 -3.08
N ARG A 312 -14.25 -18.52 -4.27
CA ARG A 312 -12.84 -18.91 -4.45
C ARG A 312 -11.91 -17.71 -4.46
N LEU A 313 -12.33 -16.62 -5.07
CA LEU A 313 -11.58 -15.37 -5.03
C LEU A 313 -11.87 -14.73 -3.68
N LYS A 314 -10.85 -14.61 -2.83
CA LYS A 314 -10.93 -13.92 -1.53
C LYS A 314 -11.14 -12.41 -1.75
N LEU A 315 -12.27 -12.04 -2.32
CA LEU A 315 -12.58 -10.67 -2.72
C LEU A 315 -12.86 -9.82 -1.48
N PRO A 316 -12.42 -8.55 -1.48
CA PRO A 316 -12.85 -7.57 -0.49
C PRO A 316 -14.38 -7.51 -0.39
N PHE A 317 -14.90 -7.39 0.83
CA PHE A 317 -16.34 -7.37 1.09
C PHE A 317 -17.11 -6.33 0.26
N GLN A 318 -16.51 -5.14 0.04
CA GLN A 318 -17.14 -4.09 -0.76
C GLN A 318 -17.34 -4.51 -2.21
N ILE A 319 -16.39 -5.26 -2.79
CA ILE A 319 -16.50 -5.78 -4.15
C ILE A 319 -17.62 -6.83 -4.21
N ILE A 320 -17.69 -7.74 -3.23
CA ILE A 320 -18.75 -8.75 -3.12
C ILE A 320 -20.13 -8.06 -3.05
N LYS A 321 -20.25 -7.01 -2.23
CA LYS A 321 -21.49 -6.23 -2.09
C LYS A 321 -21.92 -5.57 -3.40
N THR A 322 -20.98 -4.95 -4.13
CA THR A 322 -21.24 -4.34 -5.44
C THR A 322 -21.71 -5.39 -6.45
N ILE A 323 -20.98 -6.50 -6.56
CA ILE A 323 -21.33 -7.62 -7.44
C ILE A 323 -22.74 -8.14 -7.13
N HIS A 324 -23.04 -8.37 -5.85
CA HIS A 324 -24.36 -8.82 -5.42
C HIS A 324 -25.47 -7.86 -5.85
N ASN A 325 -25.30 -6.56 -5.60
CA ASN A 325 -26.30 -5.56 -5.99
C ASN A 325 -26.54 -5.55 -7.51
N ASP A 326 -25.48 -5.71 -8.31
CA ASP A 326 -25.61 -5.74 -9.76
C ASP A 326 -26.28 -7.02 -10.26
N ILE A 327 -26.03 -8.16 -9.62
CA ILE A 327 -26.75 -9.41 -9.91
C ILE A 327 -28.23 -9.24 -9.59
N VAL A 328 -28.56 -8.76 -8.39
CA VAL A 328 -29.95 -8.52 -7.98
C VAL A 328 -30.64 -7.60 -8.98
N ARG A 329 -30.01 -6.49 -9.38
CA ARG A 329 -30.55 -5.59 -10.41
C ARG A 329 -30.73 -6.25 -11.78
N THR A 330 -29.85 -7.16 -12.16
CA THR A 330 -29.90 -7.84 -13.47
C THR A 330 -31.03 -8.86 -13.54
N PHE A 331 -31.31 -9.56 -12.44
CA PHE A 331 -32.30 -10.64 -12.41
C PHE A 331 -33.65 -10.27 -11.76
N SER A 332 -33.80 -9.03 -11.26
CA SER A 332 -35.09 -8.51 -10.75
C SER A 332 -35.96 -7.85 -11.83
N THR A 333 -35.45 -7.74 -13.06
CA THR A 333 -36.19 -7.28 -14.25
C THR A 333 -36.56 -8.47 -15.10
#